data_AF-A0A660TBG9-F1
#
_entry.id   AF-A0A660TBG9-F1
#
_cell.length_a   1.000
_cell.length_b   1.000
_cell.length_c   1.000
_cell.angle_alpha   90.00
_cell.angle_beta   90.00
_cell.angle_gamma   90.00
#
_symmetry.space_group_name_H-M   'P 1'
#
loop_
_entity.id
_entity.type
_entity.pdbx_description
1 polymer ?
#
loop_
_entity_poly.entity_id
_entity_poly.type
_entity_poly.pdbx_seq_one_letter_code
_entity_poly.pdbx_strand_id
1 'polypeptide(L)' 'MTKRESEIVEYKQSWHNDHLRVVSAFANNNGGLLFIGLDDKGQPSGLKNTKKLLEDIPNTIRNKMGIIPSIEYSIKER' A
#
# COMPACT_ATOMS: atom_id res chain seq x y z
N MET A 1 4.34 -12.50 15.63
CA MET A 1 5.04 -12.89 14.38
C MET A 1 5.61 -11.63 13.75
N THR A 2 6.94 -11.52 13.67
CA THR A 2 7.65 -10.36 13.13
C THR A 2 7.52 -10.36 11.61
N LYS A 3 6.55 -9.63 11.05
CA LYS A 3 6.45 -9.45 9.59
C LYS A 3 7.60 -8.54 9.16
N ARG A 4 8.66 -9.13 8.62
CA ARG A 4 9.64 -8.42 7.79
C ARG A 4 9.07 -8.36 6.37
N GLU A 5 9.41 -7.32 5.63
CA GLU A 5 9.12 -7.24 4.19
C GLU A 5 9.50 -8.58 3.54
N SER A 6 8.60 -9.09 2.72
CA SER A 6 8.70 -10.40 2.08
C SER A 6 8.42 -10.19 0.60
N GLU A 7 8.66 -11.19 -0.25
CA GLU A 7 8.46 -11.09 -1.70
C GLU A 7 7.02 -10.68 -2.11
N ILE A 8 6.05 -10.82 -1.19
CA ILE A 8 4.64 -10.48 -1.34
C ILE A 8 4.16 -9.36 -0.39
N VAL A 9 5.06 -8.71 0.37
CA VAL A 9 4.73 -7.65 1.33
C VAL A 9 5.73 -6.50 1.23
N GLU A 10 5.24 -5.32 0.88
CA GLU A 10 6.02 -4.08 0.78
C GLU A 10 5.51 -3.03 1.76
N TYR A 11 6.43 -2.33 2.43
CA TYR A 11 6.12 -1.19 3.31
C TYR A 11 6.49 0.13 2.66
N LYS A 12 5.62 1.13 2.83
CA LYS A 12 5.90 2.52 2.46
C LYS A 12 5.36 3.45 3.52
N GLN A 13 6.17 4.43 3.91
CA GLN A 13 5.78 5.44 4.90
C GLN A 13 4.68 6.38 4.37
N SER A 14 4.61 6.57 3.05
CA SER A 14 3.67 7.47 2.38
C SER A 14 3.31 6.96 0.98
N TRP A 15 2.24 7.47 0.39
CA TRP A 15 1.86 7.12 -0.98
C TRP A 15 2.52 8.07 -2.00
N HIS A 16 3.13 7.49 -3.04
CA HIS A 16 3.61 8.19 -4.23
C HIS A 16 3.20 7.41 -5.47
N ASN A 17 2.94 8.12 -6.56
CA ASN A 17 2.54 7.49 -7.83
C ASN A 17 3.59 6.52 -8.40
N ASP A 18 4.86 6.62 -8.01
CA ASP A 18 5.88 5.66 -8.44
C ASP A 18 5.65 4.25 -7.84
N HIS A 19 4.93 4.15 -6.72
CA HIS A 19 4.52 2.86 -6.13
C HIS A 19 3.56 2.06 -7.01
N LEU A 20 3.03 2.66 -8.08
CA LEU A 20 2.31 1.93 -9.12
C LEU A 20 3.19 0.85 -9.77
N ARG A 21 4.51 1.00 -9.79
CA ARG A 21 5.43 -0.07 -10.23
C ARG A 21 5.33 -1.30 -9.35
N VAL A 22 5.24 -1.11 -8.04
CA VAL A 22 5.06 -2.19 -7.05
C VAL A 22 3.71 -2.87 -7.25
N VAL A 23 2.64 -2.08 -7.43
CA VAL A 23 1.29 -2.62 -7.72
C VAL A 23 1.29 -3.44 -9.00
N SER A 24 1.95 -2.97 -10.06
CA SER A 24 2.08 -3.70 -11.33
C SER A 24 2.88 -4.99 -11.16
N ALA A 25 3.98 -4.98 -10.39
CA ALA A 25 4.77 -6.17 -10.10
C ALA A 25 3.93 -7.23 -9.37
N PHE A 26 3.12 -6.82 -8.38
CA PHE A 26 2.20 -7.73 -7.68
C PHE A 26 1.10 -8.28 -8.60
N ALA A 27 0.49 -7.42 -9.43
CA ALA A 27 -0.56 -7.85 -10.35
C ALA A 27 -0.08 -8.82 -11.43
N ASN A 28 1.19 -8.73 -11.84
CA ASN A 28 1.80 -9.61 -12.83
C ASN A 28 2.33 -10.93 -12.24
N ASN A 29 2.36 -11.06 -10.91
CA ASN A 29 2.94 -12.20 -10.21
C ASN A 29 1.87 -12.87 -9.32
N ASN A 30 2.26 -13.47 -8.19
CA ASN A 30 1.35 -14.14 -7.25
C ASN A 30 0.52 -13.18 -6.37
N GLY A 31 0.36 -11.91 -6.77
CA GLY A 31 -0.23 -10.88 -5.92
C GLY A 31 0.74 -10.34 -4.86
N GLY A 32 0.21 -9.51 -3.96
CA GLY A 32 0.99 -8.94 -2.87
C GLY A 32 0.20 -7.91 -2.05
N LEU A 33 0.78 -7.52 -0.93
CA LEU A 33 0.24 -6.53 0.00
C LEU A 33 1.17 -5.33 0.05
N LEU A 34 0.63 -4.16 -0.26
CA LEU A 34 1.31 -2.88 -0.11
C LEU A 34 0.74 -2.15 1.09
N PHE A 35 1.52 -1.98 2.15
CA PHE A 35 1.12 -1.20 3.32
C PHE A 35 1.61 0.23 3.21
N ILE A 36 0.69 1.16 3.38
CA ILE A 36 0.98 2.60 3.37
C ILE A 36 0.83 3.16 4.79
N GLY A 37 1.84 3.89 5.25
CA GLY A 37 1.90 4.46 6.60
C GLY A 37 2.76 3.68 7.59
N LEU A 38 3.55 2.71 7.11
CA LEU A 38 4.51 1.97 7.93
C LEU A 38 5.95 2.32 7.52
N ASP A 39 6.88 2.39 8.49
CA ASP A 39 8.31 2.41 8.22
C ASP A 39 8.84 1.03 7.78
N ASP A 40 10.11 0.96 7.37
CA ASP A 40 10.78 -0.29 6.96
C ASP A 40 10.85 -1.33 8.10
N LYS A 41 10.55 -0.93 9.34
CA LYS A 41 10.46 -1.82 10.51
C LYS A 41 9.02 -2.23 10.80
N GLY A 42 8.05 -1.85 9.97
CA GLY A 42 6.63 -2.13 10.15
C GLY A 42 5.96 -1.30 11.25
N GLN A 43 6.58 -0.21 11.70
CA GLN A 43 6.03 0.69 12.72
C GLN A 43 5.20 1.80 12.09
N PRO A 44 4.09 2.21 12.73
CA PRO A 44 3.25 3.29 12.22
C PRO A 44 4.05 4.60 12.18
N SER A 45 4.22 5.15 10.97
CA SER A 45 4.96 6.39 10.71
C SER A 45 4.05 7.64 10.76
N GLY A 46 2.74 7.44 10.82
CA GLY A 46 1.74 8.50 10.89
C GLY A 46 1.33 8.97 9.49
N LEU A 47 0.25 8.39 8.96
CA LEU A 47 -0.27 8.76 7.64
C LEU A 47 -1.21 9.97 7.76
N LYS A 48 -0.94 11.03 7.00
CA LYS A 48 -1.82 12.20 6.90
C LYS A 48 -2.82 12.00 5.77
N ASN A 49 -3.97 12.68 5.87
CA ASN A 49 -5.01 12.69 4.83
C ASN A 49 -5.52 11.29 4.41
N THR A 50 -5.62 10.37 5.36
CA THR A 50 -5.98 8.98 5.07
C THR A 50 -7.30 8.82 4.33
N LYS A 51 -8.31 9.65 4.64
CA LYS A 51 -9.58 9.67 3.90
C LYS A 51 -9.37 9.92 2.41
N LYS A 52 -8.60 10.96 2.07
CA LYS A 52 -8.28 11.27 0.68
C LYS A 52 -7.48 10.14 0.03
N LEU A 53 -6.52 9.55 0.74
CA LEU A 53 -5.73 8.44 0.20
C LEU A 53 -6.58 7.19 -0.07
N LEU A 54 -7.56 6.88 0.78
CA LEU A 54 -8.50 5.77 0.56
C LEU A 54 -9.36 5.96 -0.70
N GLU A 55 -9.56 7.21 -1.15
CA GLU A 55 -10.24 7.52 -2.41
C GLU A 55 -9.24 7.59 -3.59
N ASP A 56 -8.14 8.34 -3.44
CA ASP A 56 -7.17 8.61 -4.51
C ASP A 56 -6.42 7.35 -4.96
N ILE A 57 -6.01 6.48 -4.03
CA ILE A 57 -5.20 5.29 -4.35
C ILE A 57 -5.95 4.30 -5.24
N PRO A 58 -7.15 3.77 -4.85
CA PRO A 58 -7.85 2.82 -5.71
C PRO A 58 -8.29 3.46 -7.03
N ASN A 59 -8.70 4.74 -7.03
CA ASN A 59 -9.03 5.44 -8.27
C ASN A 59 -7.82 5.60 -9.19
N THR A 60 -6.66 5.94 -8.65
CA THR A 60 -5.42 6.07 -9.43
C THR A 60 -5.00 4.73 -10.02
N ILE A 61 -5.02 3.66 -9.23
CA ILE A 61 -4.68 2.30 -9.69
C ILE A 61 -5.65 1.87 -10.80
N ARG A 62 -6.96 2.06 -10.60
CA ARG A 62 -7.97 1.73 -11.62
C ARG A 62 -7.78 2.54 -12.90
N ASN A 63 -7.63 3.86 -12.81
CA ASN A 63 -7.55 4.72 -13.98
C ASN A 63 -6.26 4.52 -14.79
N LYS A 64 -5.14 4.20 -14.11
CA LYS A 64 -3.84 4.04 -14.79
C LYS A 64 -3.55 2.61 -15.22
N MET A 65 -4.02 1.61 -14.48
CA MET A 65 -3.68 0.20 -14.71
C MET A 65 -4.88 -0.64 -15.15
N GLY A 66 -6.12 -0.16 -14.98
CA GLY A 66 -7.32 -0.99 -15.17
C GLY A 66 -7.53 -2.04 -14.08
N ILE A 67 -6.79 -1.97 -12.97
CA ILE A 67 -6.83 -2.93 -11.86
C ILE A 67 -7.73 -2.40 -10.75
N ILE A 68 -8.54 -3.27 -10.15
CA ILE A 68 -9.34 -2.95 -8.96
C ILE A 68 -8.68 -3.61 -7.74
N PRO A 69 -7.91 -2.88 -6.93
CA PRO A 69 -7.28 -3.44 -5.74
C PRO A 69 -8.29 -3.59 -4.60
N SER A 70 -8.11 -4.62 -3.78
CA SER A 70 -8.77 -4.71 -2.47
C SER A 70 -8.09 -3.76 -1.49
N ILE A 71 -8.87 -2.91 -0.82
CA ILE A 71 -8.37 -1.93 0.13
C ILE A 71 -8.86 -2.28 1.53
N GLU A 72 -7.92 -2.32 2.49
CA GLU A 72 -8.22 -2.46 3.91
C GLU A 72 -7.67 -1.25 4.67
N TYR A 73 -8.48 -0.70 5.57
CA TYR A 73 -8.07 0.38 6.46
C TYR A 73 -8.05 -0.14 7.89
N SER A 74 -6.90 0.01 8.55
CA SER A 74 -6.71 -0.35 9.95
C SER A 74 -6.05 0.81 10.71
N ILE A 75 -6.58 1.11 11.89
CA ILE A 75 -5.98 2.04 12.83
C ILE A 75 -5.24 1.21 13.87
N LYS A 76 -3.93 1.39 13.99
CA LYS A 76 -3.18 0.88 15.14
C LYS A 76 -3.13 1.97 16.20
N GLU A 77 -3.90 1.77 17.26
CA GLU A 77 -3.70 2.50 18.51
C GLU A 77 -2.41 2.00 19.16
N ARG A 78 -1.65 2.92 19.78
CA ARG A 78 -0.40 2.61 20.48
C ARG A 78 -0.67 1.84 21.76
#